data_AF-F2U0D9-F1
#
_entry.id   AF-F2U0D9-F1
#
_cell.length_a   1.000
_cell.length_b   1.000
_cell.length_c   1.000
_cell.angle_alpha   90.00
_cell.angle_beta   90.00
_cell.angle_gamma   90.00
#
_symmetry.space_group_name_H-M   'P 1'
#
loop_
_entity.id
_entity.type
_entity.pdbx_description
1 polymer ?
#
loop_
_entity_poly.entity_id
_entity_poly.type
_entity_poly.pdbx_seq_one_letter_code
_entity_poly.pdbx_strand_id
1 'polypeptide(L)'
;MDGYTPREVGEWIASHGFPQYKACFEDNFIDGVKLRSVDASVLPTIGIRDFQHVRAIAGLIRQAYGLPKPNAKQSIADAPFTTH
;
A
#
# COMPACT_ATOMS: atom_id res chain seq x y z
N MET A 1 -5.50 9.68 -9.45
CA MET A 1 -4.39 10.01 -8.52
C MET A 1 -3.02 9.79 -9.15
N ASP A 2 -2.93 9.32 -10.39
CA ASP A 2 -1.65 8.96 -11.02
C ASP A 2 -0.70 10.14 -11.31
N GLY A 3 -1.20 11.38 -11.26
CA GLY A 3 -0.38 12.60 -11.39
C GLY A 3 0.09 13.21 -10.06
N TYR A 4 -0.10 12.54 -8.93
CA TYR A 4 0.26 13.10 -7.62
C TYR A 4 1.77 13.05 -7.37
N THR A 5 2.31 14.17 -6.93
CA THR A 5 3.67 14.27 -6.40
C THR A 5 3.77 13.59 -5.02
N PRO A 6 4.98 13.22 -4.54
CA PRO A 6 5.16 12.62 -3.21
C PRO A 6 4.56 13.46 -2.08
N ARG A 7 4.62 14.79 -2.22
CA ARG A 7 4.00 15.74 -1.29
C ARG A 7 2.48 15.65 -1.28
N GLU A 8 1.86 15.59 -2.46
CA GLU A 8 0.40 15.44 -2.58
C GLU A 8 -0.08 14.09 -2.05
N VAL A 9 0.69 13.01 -2.27
CA VAL A 9 0.44 11.70 -1.66
C VAL A 9 0.49 11.80 -0.13
N GLY A 10 1.50 12.50 0.41
CA GLY A 10 1.62 12.74 1.85
C GLY A 10 0.44 13.53 2.44
N GLU A 11 0.00 14.61 1.78
CA GLU A 11 -1.20 15.38 2.18
C GLU A 11 -2.48 14.54 2.08
N TRP A 12 -2.58 13.68 1.07
CA TRP A 12 -3.71 12.77 0.91
C TRP A 12 -3.79 11.77 2.07
N ILE A 13 -2.67 11.15 2.44
CA ILE A 13 -2.56 10.26 3.61
C ILE A 13 -2.92 11.02 4.90
N ALA A 14 -2.42 12.25 5.06
CA ALA A 14 -2.74 13.09 6.22
C ALA A 14 -4.25 13.37 6.33
N SER A 15 -4.91 13.66 5.21
CA SER A 15 -6.35 13.91 5.14
C SER A 15 -7.20 12.68 5.49
N HIS A 16 -6.64 11.47 5.38
CA HIS A 16 -7.31 10.22 5.76
C HIS A 16 -7.07 9.80 7.22
N GLY A 17 -6.43 10.66 8.03
CA GLY A 17 -6.20 10.42 9.46
C GLY A 17 -4.81 9.88 9.80
N PHE A 18 -3.86 9.93 8.86
CA PHE A 18 -2.50 9.44 9.04
C PHE A 18 -1.41 10.53 8.83
N PRO A 19 -1.54 11.73 9.41
CA PRO A 19 -0.59 12.83 9.18
C PRO A 19 0.85 12.49 9.58
N GLN A 20 1.04 11.60 10.54
CA GLN A 20 2.35 11.14 11.00
C GLN A 20 3.15 10.39 9.93
N TYR A 21 2.48 9.81 8.93
CA TYR A 21 3.14 9.05 7.87
C TYR A 21 3.43 9.86 6.62
N LYS A 22 2.99 11.12 6.57
CA LYS A 22 3.25 12.04 5.46
C LYS A 22 4.73 12.08 5.07
N ALA A 23 5.60 12.32 6.06
CA ALA A 23 7.05 12.36 5.84
C ALA A 23 7.59 11.03 5.30
N CYS A 24 7.07 9.89 5.77
CA CYS A 24 7.48 8.57 5.24
C CYS A 24 7.21 8.44 3.73
N PHE A 25 6.10 8.97 3.22
CA PHE A 25 5.80 8.93 1.78
C PHE A 25 6.67 9.93 0.98
N GLU A 26 6.93 11.11 1.56
CA GLU A 26 7.77 12.14 0.95
C GLU A 26 9.25 11.71 0.88
N ASP A 27 9.84 11.24 1.98
CA ASP A 27 11.24 10.78 2.06
C ASP A 27 11.52 9.55 1.19
N ASN A 28 10.52 8.67 1.00
CA ASN A 28 10.64 7.51 0.13
C ASN A 28 10.26 7.78 -1.34
N PHE A 29 9.96 9.05 -1.68
CA PHE A 29 9.59 9.47 -3.04
C PHE A 29 8.44 8.63 -3.62
N ILE A 30 7.41 8.35 -2.82
CA ILE A 30 6.22 7.61 -3.26
C ILE A 30 5.25 8.58 -3.93
N ASP A 31 5.29 8.60 -5.26
CA ASP A 31 4.37 9.34 -6.12
C ASP A 31 3.09 8.55 -6.42
N GLY A 32 2.12 9.19 -7.07
CA GLY A 32 0.82 8.58 -7.40
C GLY A 32 0.92 7.32 -8.28
N VAL A 33 1.96 7.17 -9.09
CA VAL A 33 2.16 5.94 -9.89
C VAL A 33 2.73 4.83 -9.00
N LYS A 34 3.76 5.12 -8.19
CA LYS A 34 4.29 4.14 -7.22
C LYS A 34 3.25 3.73 -6.18
N LEU A 35 2.39 4.64 -5.74
CA LEU A 35 1.35 4.35 -4.74
C LEU A 35 0.42 3.22 -5.21
N ARG A 36 0.14 3.13 -6.52
CA ARG A 36 -0.64 2.04 -7.11
C ARG A 36 0.03 0.67 -6.94
N SER A 37 1.36 0.61 -6.91
CA SER A 37 2.13 -0.62 -6.68
C SER A 37 2.51 -0.84 -5.22
N VAL A 38 2.14 0.08 -4.30
CA VAL A 38 2.43 -0.07 -2.87
C VAL A 38 1.44 -1.04 -2.25
N ASP A 39 1.96 -2.19 -1.84
CA ASP A 39 1.24 -3.20 -1.07
C ASP A 39 1.55 -3.14 0.43
N ALA A 40 0.80 -3.93 1.20
CA ALA A 40 0.98 -4.07 2.65
C ALA A 40 2.42 -4.48 3.06
N SER A 41 3.18 -5.12 2.16
CA SER A 41 4.57 -5.50 2.40
C SER A 41 5.57 -4.35 2.23
N VAL A 42 5.22 -3.31 1.46
CA VAL A 42 6.09 -2.15 1.18
C VAL A 42 5.96 -1.10 2.30
N LEU A 43 4.77 -0.99 2.91
CA LEU A 43 4.47 -0.04 3.99
C LEU A 43 5.45 -0.17 5.20
N PRO A 44 5.79 -1.38 5.70
CA PRO A 44 6.80 -1.57 6.73
C PRO A 44 8.19 -1.10 6.32
N THR A 45 8.57 -1.29 5.05
CA THR A 45 9.89 -0.91 4.52
C THR A 45 10.06 0.61 4.49
N ILE A 46 9.00 1.37 4.22
CA ILE A 46 9.03 2.84 4.18
C ILE A 46 8.85 3.48 5.57
N GLY A 47 8.66 2.69 6.63
CA GLY A 47 8.58 3.18 8.02
C GLY A 47 7.24 2.94 8.73
N ILE A 48 6.23 2.38 8.05
CA ILE A 48 4.92 2.09 8.64
C ILE A 48 4.92 0.66 9.18
N ARG A 49 5.45 0.50 10.39
CA ARG A 49 5.63 -0.84 11.02
C ARG A 49 4.39 -1.34 11.78
N ASP A 50 3.40 -0.47 12.02
CA ASP A 50 2.20 -0.83 12.76
C ASP A 50 1.22 -1.60 11.86
N PHE A 51 0.88 -2.83 12.22
CA PHE A 51 0.01 -3.70 11.43
C PHE A 51 -1.39 -3.09 11.19
N GLN A 52 -1.96 -2.38 12.16
CA GLN A 52 -3.27 -1.75 12.00
C GLN A 52 -3.19 -0.63 10.96
N HIS A 53 -2.13 0.19 11.02
CA HIS A 53 -1.90 1.27 10.07
C HIS A 53 -1.58 0.75 8.67
N VAL A 54 -0.75 -0.30 8.55
CA VAL A 54 -0.46 -0.98 7.28
C VAL A 54 -1.75 -1.45 6.62
N ARG A 55 -2.62 -2.12 7.37
CA ARG A 55 -3.90 -2.62 6.85
C ARG A 55 -4.83 -1.48 6.45
N ALA A 56 -4.93 -0.43 7.26
CA ALA A 56 -5.77 0.72 6.97
C ALA A 56 -5.31 1.46 5.70
N ILE A 57 -4.02 1.79 5.61
CA ILE A 57 -3.44 2.51 4.48
C ILE A 57 -3.49 1.67 3.19
N ALA A 58 -3.14 0.39 3.24
CA ALA A 58 -3.29 -0.49 2.08
C ALA A 58 -4.75 -0.61 1.61
N GLY A 59 -5.72 -0.56 2.55
CA GLY A 59 -7.14 -0.50 2.23
C GLY A 59 -7.55 0.81 1.54
N LEU A 60 -7.06 1.94 2.06
CA LEU A 60 -7.31 3.28 1.48
C LEU A 60 -6.77 3.39 0.06
N ILE A 61 -5.52 2.96 -0.17
CA ILE A 61 -4.90 2.96 -1.49
C ILE A 61 -5.76 2.14 -2.46
N ARG A 62 -6.14 0.90 -2.09
CA ARG A 62 -6.99 0.07 -2.95
C ARG A 62 -8.34 0.70 -3.24
N GLN A 63 -8.97 1.33 -2.25
CA GLN A 63 -10.23 2.05 -2.43
C GLN A 63 -10.07 3.23 -3.40
N ALA A 64 -8.97 3.98 -3.30
CA ALA A 64 -8.68 5.12 -4.17
C ALA A 64 -8.48 4.73 -5.64
N TYR A 65 -7.88 3.56 -5.90
CA TYR A 65 -7.68 3.04 -7.27
C TYR A 65 -8.79 2.07 -7.73
N GLY A 66 -9.81 1.83 -6.91
CA GLY A 66 -10.88 0.86 -7.21
C GLY A 66 -10.39 -0.58 -7.34
N LEU A 67 -9.26 -0.92 -6.72
CA LEU A 67 -8.67 -2.25 -6.79
C LEU A 67 -9.48 -3.25 -5.95
N PRO A 68 -9.73 -4.48 -6.45
CA PRO A 68 -10.40 -5.50 -5.67
C PRO A 68 -9.57 -5.85 -4.43
N LYS A 69 -10.25 -6.22 -3.33
CA LYS A 69 -9.57 -6.77 -2.14
C LYS A 69 -8.70 -7.94 -2.61
N PRO A 70 -7.46 -8.08 -2.11
CA PRO A 70 -6.62 -9.21 -2.47
C PRO A 70 -7.41 -10.46 -2.08
N ASN A 71 -7.72 -11.28 -3.08
CA ASN A 71 -8.35 -12.55 -2.84
C ASN A 71 -7.37 -13.35 -1.98
N ALA A 72 -7.70 -13.55 -0.71
CA ALA A 72 -6.99 -14.47 0.20
C ALA A 72 -7.00 -15.93 -0.29
N LYS A 73 -7.56 -16.19 -1.49
CA LYS A 73 -7.66 -17.50 -2.14
C LYS A 73 -6.54 -17.80 -3.15
N GLN A 74 -5.54 -16.95 -3.30
CA GLN A 74 -4.29 -17.39 -3.95
C GLN A 74 -3.45 -18.18 -2.93
N SER A 75 -4.02 -19.27 -2.43
CA SER A 75 -3.28 -20.34 -1.79
C SER A 75 -2.38 -20.96 -2.85
N ILE A 76 -1.08 -20.66 -2.79
CA ILE A 76 0.01 -21.45 -3.41
C ILE A 76 0.10 -22.89 -2.85
N ALA A 77 -0.90 -23.33 -2.08
CA ALA A 77 -1.05 -24.72 -1.65
C ALA A 77 -1.56 -25.66 -2.75
N ASP A 78 -1.81 -25.16 -3.97
CA ASP A 78 -2.10 -25.98 -5.16
C ASP A 78 -0.88 -25.99 -6.10
N ALA A 79 0.27 -26.41 -5.58
CA ALA A 79 1.29 -27.00 -6.44
C ALA A 79 1.02 -28.51 -6.43
N PRO A 80 0.56 -29.13 -7.53
CA PRO A 80 0.53 -30.58 -7.61
C PRO A 80 1.98 -31.04 -7.53
N PHE A 81 2.34 -31.66 -6.39
CA PHE A 81 3.56 -32.43 -6.29
C PHE A 81 3.42 -33.62 -7.25
N THR A 82 3.88 -33.46 -8.49
CA THR A 82 4.06 -34.60 -9.40
C THR A 82 5.25 -35.40 -8.87
N THR A 83 4.96 -36.43 -8.10
CA THR A 83 5.91 -37.51 -7.82
C THR A 83 6.02 -38.36 -9.08
N HIS A 84 7.25 -38.47 -9.60
CA HIS A 84 7.62 -39.38 -10.69
C HIS A 84 8.36 -40.59 -10.14
#